data_AF-E1VJ90-F1
#
_entry.id   AF-E1VJ90-F1
#
_cell.length_a   1.000
_cell.length_b   1.000
_cell.length_c   1.000
_cell.angle_alpha   90.00
_cell.angle_beta   90.00
_cell.angle_gamma   90.00
#
_symmetry.space_group_name_H-M   'P 1'
#
loop_
_entity.id
_entity.type
_entity.pdbx_description
1 polymer ?
#
loop_
_entity_poly.entity_id
_entity_poly.type
_entity_poly.pdbx_seq_one_letter_code
_entity_poly.pdbx_strand_id
1 'polypeptide(L)'
;MKGLKMYTKHDASSYYRVQQAAYKAQQAALHDRPINRPINLCAPNKASTCGSLYLCALPEQRNQQLRRSRHYKLFALVLALLAICCTPLAAQAKDAGIEWETLNASVITLYQQGQYNHATLFAQRALEISERNAGRGHPDTATSLNNLAALYDTLGNYKKAEPLYRRAIQIRINHFGRKHPLTAVGVNNLATLLYEQKKYKQAEPLFLNALSVLKEKLGEDDASVITLLENLSDLYRATNRPLEAESFALHATEMRNQGASS
;
A
#
# COMPACT_ATOMS: atom_id res chain seq x y z
N MET A 1 9.12 -10.48 -22.10
CA MET A 1 7.86 -10.12 -21.40
C MET A 1 7.91 -8.63 -21.13
N LYS A 2 7.01 -7.85 -21.73
CA LYS A 2 7.07 -6.38 -21.71
C LYS A 2 6.35 -5.82 -20.48
N GLY A 3 6.91 -4.77 -19.88
CA GLY A 3 6.18 -3.73 -19.13
C GLY A 3 5.53 -4.06 -17.78
N LEU A 4 5.28 -5.31 -17.42
CA LEU A 4 4.51 -5.66 -16.22
C LEU A 4 5.37 -5.71 -14.96
N LYS A 5 4.98 -4.92 -13.96
CA LYS A 5 5.60 -4.98 -12.62
C LYS A 5 4.78 -5.81 -11.64
N MET A 6 5.44 -6.85 -11.14
CA MET A 6 5.08 -7.55 -9.90
C MET A 6 5.61 -6.75 -8.70
N TYR A 7 5.01 -6.92 -7.53
CA TYR A 7 5.35 -6.15 -6.33
C TYR A 7 5.50 -7.04 -5.10
N THR A 8 6.59 -6.87 -4.35
CA THR A 8 6.59 -7.14 -2.90
C THR A 8 6.23 -5.89 -2.11
N LYS A 9 6.04 -6.07 -0.79
CA LYS A 9 6.04 -5.00 0.20
C LYS A 9 7.38 -4.25 0.32
N HIS A 10 8.45 -4.71 -0.33
CA HIS A 10 9.80 -4.17 -0.18
C HIS A 10 10.46 -3.76 -1.51
N ASP A 11 9.85 -4.06 -2.66
CA ASP A 11 10.47 -4.02 -4.01
C ASP A 11 10.69 -2.64 -4.63
N ALA A 12 10.78 -1.59 -3.82
CA ALA A 12 11.14 -0.30 -4.36
C ALA A 12 11.66 0.65 -3.28
N SER A 13 12.98 0.71 -3.14
CA SER A 13 13.67 1.59 -2.18
C SER A 13 13.25 3.07 -2.30
N SER A 14 12.83 3.53 -3.48
CA SER A 14 12.24 4.86 -3.71
C SER A 14 10.71 4.89 -3.51
N TYR A 15 9.96 4.00 -4.18
CA TYR A 15 8.49 3.99 -4.15
C TYR A 15 7.91 3.66 -2.77
N TYR A 16 8.55 2.74 -2.04
CA TYR A 16 8.05 2.25 -0.76
C TYR A 16 8.37 3.19 0.41
N ARG A 17 9.41 4.05 0.29
CA ARG A 17 9.63 5.15 1.23
C ARG A 17 8.48 6.16 1.17
N VAL A 18 8.06 6.52 -0.05
CA VAL A 18 6.88 7.37 -0.28
C VAL A 18 5.60 6.65 0.21
N GLN A 19 5.47 5.35 -0.05
CA GLN A 19 4.36 4.52 0.44
C GLN A 19 4.28 4.45 1.97
N GLN A 20 5.41 4.21 2.66
CA GLN A 20 5.45 4.14 4.12
C GLN A 20 5.22 5.49 4.76
N ALA A 21 5.74 6.57 4.18
CA ALA A 21 5.47 7.93 4.66
C ALA A 21 3.96 8.24 4.54
N ALA A 22 3.34 7.94 3.40
CA ALA A 22 1.90 8.13 3.19
C ALA A 22 1.05 7.23 4.12
N TYR A 23 1.42 5.96 4.27
CA TYR A 23 0.72 5.01 5.14
C TYR A 23 0.84 5.40 6.62
N LYS A 24 2.05 5.75 7.10
CA LYS A 24 2.28 6.25 8.46
C LYS A 24 1.54 7.57 8.70
N ALA A 25 1.54 8.49 7.74
CA ALA A 25 0.78 9.74 7.84
C ALA A 25 -0.73 9.52 7.89
N GLN A 26 -1.26 8.57 7.10
CA GLN A 26 -2.68 8.21 7.09
C GLN A 26 -3.10 7.49 8.38
N GLN A 27 -2.26 6.59 8.91
CA GLN A 27 -2.48 5.96 10.21
C GLN A 27 -2.40 6.98 11.36
N ALA A 28 -1.43 7.89 11.32
CA ALA A 28 -1.33 8.98 12.30
C ALA A 28 -2.59 9.87 12.29
N ALA A 29 -3.09 10.24 11.11
CA ALA A 29 -4.33 11.02 10.98
C ALA A 29 -5.61 10.26 11.45
N LEU A 30 -5.59 8.93 11.45
CA LEU A 30 -6.66 8.10 12.02
C LEU A 30 -6.56 8.02 13.55
N HIS A 31 -5.34 7.99 14.11
CA HIS A 31 -5.07 7.99 15.55
C HIS A 31 -5.21 9.39 16.20
N ASP A 32 -5.02 10.47 15.45
CA ASP A 32 -5.22 11.87 15.89
C ASP A 32 -6.67 12.36 15.79
N ARG A 33 -7.63 11.50 15.41
CA ARG A 33 -9.04 11.83 15.65
C ARG A 33 -9.22 11.96 17.16
N PRO A 34 -9.65 13.11 17.69
CA PRO A 34 -9.75 13.30 19.14
C PRO A 34 -10.81 12.34 19.70
N ILE A 35 -10.36 11.18 20.18
CA ILE A 35 -11.10 10.34 21.11
C ILE A 35 -10.98 11.08 22.44
N ASN A 36 -12.10 11.62 22.93
CA ASN A 36 -12.25 12.52 24.09
C ASN A 36 -12.05 14.01 23.79
N ARG A 37 -13.14 14.71 23.45
CA ARG A 37 -13.40 15.94 24.19
C ARG A 37 -13.72 15.52 25.63
N PRO A 38 -12.94 15.91 26.65
CA PRO A 38 -13.39 15.75 28.02
C PRO A 38 -14.70 16.53 28.16
N ILE A 39 -15.77 15.87 28.60
CA ILE A 39 -16.97 16.56 29.04
C ILE A 39 -16.52 17.42 30.21
N ASN A 40 -16.44 18.73 29.98
CA ASN A 40 -16.03 19.71 30.99
C ASN A 40 -17.21 19.92 31.95
N LEU A 41 -17.43 18.97 32.86
CA LEU A 41 -18.31 19.12 34.02
C LEU A 41 -17.52 19.78 35.15
N CYS A 42 -17.21 21.07 35.01
CA CYS A 42 -16.83 21.94 36.12
C CYS A 42 -17.01 23.40 35.68
N ALA A 43 -18.24 23.90 35.79
CA ALA A 43 -18.46 25.35 35.89
C ALA A 43 -18.13 25.77 37.35
N PRO A 44 -17.36 26.84 37.57
CA PRO A 44 -17.11 27.34 38.92
C PRO A 44 -18.32 28.17 39.36
N ASN A 45 -19.06 27.69 40.35
CA ASN A 45 -19.99 28.53 41.07
C ASN A 45 -19.54 28.69 42.53
N LYS A 46 -19.04 29.91 42.77
CA LYS A 46 -19.14 30.72 44.00
C LYS A 46 -18.63 30.11 45.32
N ALA A 47 -17.47 30.64 45.72
CA ALA A 47 -17.08 31.11 47.04
C ALA A 47 -17.89 30.64 48.27
N SER A 48 -17.20 29.99 49.22
CA SER A 48 -17.02 30.53 50.58
C SER A 48 -16.16 29.63 51.46
N THR A 49 -15.19 30.29 52.12
CA THR A 49 -14.62 30.03 53.46
C THR A 49 -13.71 28.82 53.72
N CYS A 50 -12.42 29.16 53.77
CA CYS A 50 -11.55 29.07 54.96
C CYS A 50 -10.93 27.71 55.33
N GLY A 51 -9.58 27.69 55.32
CA GLY A 51 -8.81 27.14 56.43
C GLY A 51 -7.92 25.94 56.12
N SER A 52 -6.62 26.16 56.33
CA SER A 52 -5.59 25.16 56.66
C SER A 52 -4.83 24.51 55.50
N LEU A 53 -3.63 25.05 55.26
CA LEU A 53 -2.36 24.33 55.27
C LEU A 53 -2.49 22.80 55.25
N TYR A 54 -2.22 22.15 54.12
CA TYR A 54 -1.39 20.95 54.11
C TYR A 54 -0.63 20.83 52.79
N LEU A 55 0.69 20.73 52.95
CA LEU A 55 1.66 20.49 51.91
C LEU A 55 1.33 19.24 51.08
N CYS A 56 1.70 19.33 49.80
CA CYS A 56 2.09 18.27 48.89
C CYS A 56 2.51 16.93 49.57
N ALA A 57 1.74 15.85 49.37
CA ALA A 57 2.22 14.46 49.45
C ALA A 57 1.18 13.40 49.01
N LEU A 58 0.52 13.50 47.84
CA LEU A 58 -0.44 12.45 47.44
C LEU A 58 -0.47 12.12 45.93
N PRO A 59 0.50 11.34 45.44
CA PRO A 59 0.19 10.32 44.41
C PRO A 59 0.35 8.87 44.93
N GLU A 60 1.17 8.62 45.95
CA GLU A 60 1.49 7.24 46.38
C GLU A 60 0.46 6.63 47.35
N GLN A 61 0.00 7.36 48.37
CA GLN A 61 -0.96 6.77 49.33
C GLN A 61 -2.36 6.56 48.74
N ARG A 62 -2.79 7.42 47.81
CA ARG A 62 -4.08 7.25 47.08
C ARG A 62 -4.06 5.98 46.22
N ASN A 63 -2.92 5.66 45.62
CA ASN A 63 -2.68 4.42 44.89
C ASN A 63 -2.69 3.18 45.81
N GLN A 64 -2.18 3.28 47.04
CA GLN A 64 -2.24 2.18 48.02
C GLN A 64 -3.67 1.90 48.52
N GLN A 65 -4.48 2.94 48.77
CA GLN A 65 -5.90 2.76 49.15
C GLN A 65 -6.74 2.19 48.00
N LEU A 66 -6.52 2.65 46.77
CA LEU A 66 -7.18 2.10 45.57
C LEU A 66 -6.80 0.62 45.39
N ARG A 67 -5.52 0.23 45.52
CA ARG A 67 -5.06 -1.17 45.46
C ARG A 67 -5.71 -2.11 46.49
N ARG A 68 -6.18 -1.58 47.63
CA ARG A 68 -6.89 -2.36 48.66
C ARG A 68 -8.39 -2.50 48.39
N SER A 69 -8.97 -1.64 47.55
CA SER A 69 -10.38 -1.71 47.17
C SER A 69 -10.67 -2.99 46.39
N ARG A 70 -11.70 -3.73 46.83
CA ARG A 70 -12.19 -4.92 46.11
C ARG A 70 -12.61 -4.57 44.68
N HIS A 71 -13.17 -3.37 44.46
CA HIS A 71 -13.56 -2.90 43.14
C HIS A 71 -12.36 -2.65 42.22
N TYR A 72 -11.25 -2.13 42.75
CA TYR A 72 -10.02 -1.94 41.98
C TYR A 72 -9.38 -3.27 41.59
N LYS A 73 -9.35 -4.25 42.51
CA LYS A 73 -8.84 -5.60 42.21
C LYS A 73 -9.70 -6.31 41.16
N LEU A 74 -11.03 -6.18 41.25
CA LEU A 74 -11.96 -6.74 40.28
C LEU A 74 -11.78 -6.07 38.90
N PHE A 75 -11.66 -4.75 38.86
CA PHE A 75 -11.43 -3.99 37.63
C PHE A 75 -10.07 -4.32 36.99
N ALA A 76 -9.01 -4.45 37.79
CA ALA A 76 -7.70 -4.89 37.32
C ALA A 76 -7.71 -6.34 36.80
N LEU A 77 -8.46 -7.25 37.42
CA LEU A 77 -8.68 -8.61 36.92
C LEU A 77 -9.45 -8.61 35.61
N VAL A 78 -10.49 -7.79 35.48
CA VAL A 78 -11.25 -7.65 34.23
C VAL A 78 -10.36 -7.09 33.12
N LEU A 79 -9.55 -6.06 33.38
CA LEU A 79 -8.60 -5.54 32.40
C LEU A 79 -7.50 -6.57 32.04
N ALA A 80 -7.01 -7.35 33.00
CA ALA A 80 -6.04 -8.42 32.75
C ALA A 80 -6.66 -9.55 31.91
N LEU A 81 -7.90 -9.95 32.19
CA LEU A 81 -8.64 -10.95 31.40
C LEU A 81 -8.96 -10.43 29.99
N LEU A 82 -9.33 -9.16 29.85
CA LEU A 82 -9.50 -8.51 28.55
C LEU A 82 -8.18 -8.43 27.77
N ALA A 83 -7.06 -8.16 28.45
CA ALA A 83 -5.74 -8.17 27.82
C ALA A 83 -5.33 -9.57 27.35
N ILE A 84 -5.59 -10.62 28.15
CA ILE A 84 -5.37 -12.03 27.78
C ILE A 84 -6.26 -12.44 26.59
N CYS A 85 -7.46 -11.86 26.46
CA CYS A 85 -8.36 -12.11 25.33
C CYS A 85 -7.95 -11.33 24.06
N CYS A 86 -7.21 -10.22 24.20
CA CYS A 86 -6.81 -9.37 23.07
C CYS A 86 -5.43 -9.73 22.47
N THR A 87 -4.59 -10.47 23.20
CA THR A 87 -3.28 -10.96 22.71
C THR A 87 -3.35 -11.97 21.55
N PRO A 88 -4.30 -12.92 21.47
CA PRO A 88 -4.31 -13.93 20.40
C PRO A 88 -4.62 -13.31 19.04
N LEU A 89 -5.49 -12.28 19.01
CA LEU A 89 -5.88 -11.62 17.77
C LEU A 89 -4.74 -10.77 17.17
N ALA A 90 -3.98 -10.08 18.02
CA ALA A 90 -2.80 -9.33 17.59
C ALA A 90 -1.67 -10.26 17.09
N ALA A 91 -1.47 -11.41 17.74
CA ALA A 91 -0.53 -12.43 17.28
C ALA A 91 -0.97 -13.03 15.93
N GLN A 92 -2.25 -13.41 15.80
CA GLN A 92 -2.81 -13.96 14.57
C GLN A 92 -2.70 -13.01 13.37
N ALA A 93 -2.92 -11.70 13.59
CA ALA A 93 -2.76 -10.69 12.54
C ALA A 93 -1.29 -10.52 12.11
N LYS A 94 -0.35 -10.62 13.06
CA LYS A 94 1.09 -10.57 12.77
C LYS A 94 1.54 -11.78 11.96
N ASP A 95 1.09 -12.97 12.31
CA ASP A 95 1.43 -14.22 11.61
C ASP A 95 0.86 -14.22 10.18
N ALA A 96 -0.37 -13.75 10.01
CA ALA A 96 -0.97 -13.59 8.68
C ALA A 96 -0.23 -12.57 7.80
N GLY A 97 0.32 -11.50 8.38
CA GLY A 97 1.15 -10.54 7.67
C GLY A 97 2.44 -11.17 7.14
N ILE A 98 3.11 -11.98 7.97
CA ILE A 98 4.33 -12.72 7.60
C ILE A 98 4.03 -13.77 6.51
N GLU A 99 2.92 -14.50 6.62
CA GLU A 99 2.48 -15.46 5.59
C GLU A 99 2.25 -14.76 4.25
N TRP A 100 1.53 -13.63 4.25
CA TRP A 100 1.28 -12.84 3.04
C TRP A 100 2.56 -12.30 2.39
N GLU A 101 3.52 -11.81 3.17
CA GLU A 101 4.81 -11.33 2.67
C GLU A 101 5.59 -12.48 2.00
N THR A 102 5.66 -13.63 2.67
CA THR A 102 6.33 -14.83 2.17
C THR A 102 5.72 -15.31 0.85
N LEU A 103 4.38 -15.36 0.78
CA LEU A 103 3.68 -15.78 -0.44
C LEU A 103 3.94 -14.83 -1.60
N ASN A 104 3.92 -13.51 -1.38
CA ASN A 104 4.23 -12.55 -2.45
C ASN A 104 5.69 -12.65 -2.92
N ALA A 105 6.64 -12.90 -2.00
CA ALA A 105 8.02 -13.16 -2.40
C ALA A 105 8.11 -14.42 -3.28
N SER A 106 7.44 -15.51 -2.88
CA SER A 106 7.37 -16.73 -3.69
C SER A 106 6.74 -16.50 -5.06
N VAL A 107 5.67 -15.69 -5.15
CA VAL A 107 5.02 -15.32 -6.42
C VAL A 107 6.04 -14.70 -7.39
N ILE A 108 6.89 -13.80 -6.91
CA ILE A 108 7.87 -13.12 -7.75
C ILE A 108 8.99 -14.07 -8.16
N THR A 109 9.52 -14.85 -7.23
CA THR A 109 10.54 -15.86 -7.54
C THR A 109 10.04 -16.85 -8.58
N LEU A 110 8.82 -17.38 -8.41
CA LEU A 110 8.20 -18.31 -9.36
C LEU A 110 7.93 -17.64 -10.71
N TYR A 111 7.52 -16.37 -10.73
CA TYR A 111 7.36 -15.60 -11.95
C TYR A 111 8.68 -15.47 -12.72
N GLN A 112 9.77 -15.12 -12.04
CA GLN A 112 11.11 -15.03 -12.63
C GLN A 112 11.62 -16.38 -13.16
N GLN A 113 11.24 -17.48 -12.51
CA GLN A 113 11.54 -18.85 -12.95
C GLN A 113 10.64 -19.33 -14.09
N GLY A 114 9.68 -18.52 -14.56
CA GLY A 114 8.73 -18.90 -15.59
C GLY A 114 7.62 -19.84 -15.13
N GLN A 115 7.51 -20.11 -13.83
CA GLN A 115 6.51 -21.01 -13.24
C GLN A 115 5.19 -20.29 -12.97
N TYR A 116 4.57 -19.72 -14.01
CA TYR A 116 3.41 -18.83 -13.86
C TYR A 116 2.18 -19.52 -13.25
N ASN A 117 1.96 -20.81 -13.53
CA ASN A 117 0.85 -21.56 -12.96
C ASN A 117 1.00 -21.74 -11.44
N HIS A 118 2.21 -22.10 -10.97
CA HIS A 118 2.49 -22.17 -9.53
C HIS A 118 2.38 -20.78 -8.89
N ALA A 119 2.96 -19.75 -9.50
CA ALA A 119 2.85 -18.38 -9.00
C ALA A 119 1.39 -17.92 -8.88
N THR A 120 0.50 -18.34 -9.79
CA THR A 120 -0.94 -18.02 -9.74
C THR A 120 -1.61 -18.58 -8.48
N LEU A 121 -1.28 -19.80 -8.08
CA LEU A 121 -1.83 -20.41 -6.86
C LEU A 121 -1.40 -19.63 -5.61
N PHE A 122 -0.13 -19.24 -5.53
CA PHE A 122 0.41 -18.45 -4.42
C PHE A 122 -0.19 -17.04 -4.39
N ALA A 123 -0.38 -16.41 -5.55
CA ALA A 123 -1.00 -15.09 -5.64
C ALA A 123 -2.48 -15.10 -5.22
N GLN A 124 -3.22 -16.15 -5.55
CA GLN A 124 -4.60 -16.35 -5.07
C GLN A 124 -4.63 -16.48 -3.55
N ARG A 125 -3.73 -17.30 -2.99
CA ARG A 125 -3.64 -17.47 -1.54
C ARG A 125 -3.27 -16.17 -0.82
N ALA A 126 -2.30 -15.41 -1.35
CA ALA A 126 -1.94 -14.10 -0.82
C ALA A 126 -3.14 -13.14 -0.88
N LEU A 127 -3.91 -13.14 -1.96
CA LEU A 127 -5.11 -12.33 -2.07
C LEU A 127 -6.14 -12.68 -0.98
N GLU A 128 -6.44 -13.97 -0.78
CA GLU A 128 -7.37 -14.42 0.27
C GLU A 128 -6.94 -13.96 1.67
N ILE A 129 -5.66 -14.12 2.00
CA ILE A 129 -5.11 -13.72 3.31
C ILE A 129 -5.23 -12.20 3.47
N SER A 130 -4.88 -11.42 2.45
CA SER A 130 -4.97 -9.96 2.53
C SER A 130 -6.42 -9.48 2.68
N GLU A 131 -7.37 -10.06 1.94
CA GLU A 131 -8.77 -9.69 2.03
C GLU A 131 -9.39 -10.06 3.38
N ARG A 132 -9.00 -11.21 3.94
CA ARG A 132 -9.50 -11.68 5.24
C ARG A 132 -8.96 -10.87 6.40
N ASN A 133 -7.66 -10.57 6.39
CA ASN A 133 -6.97 -10.03 7.57
C ASN A 133 -6.83 -8.51 7.53
N ALA A 134 -6.58 -7.92 6.36
CA ALA A 134 -6.40 -6.48 6.21
C ALA A 134 -7.65 -5.80 5.60
N GLY A 135 -8.48 -6.56 4.90
CA GLY A 135 -9.74 -6.11 4.31
C GLY A 135 -9.63 -5.81 2.81
N ARG A 136 -10.77 -5.91 2.12
CA ARG A 136 -10.88 -5.80 0.65
C ARG A 136 -10.38 -4.49 0.03
N GLY A 137 -10.27 -3.44 0.83
CA GLY A 137 -9.81 -2.11 0.43
C GLY A 137 -8.37 -1.82 0.81
N HIS A 138 -7.63 -2.76 1.41
CA HIS A 138 -6.30 -2.50 1.93
C HIS A 138 -5.24 -2.41 0.82
N PRO A 139 -4.17 -1.60 0.96
CA PRO A 139 -3.06 -1.56 0.01
C PRO A 139 -2.41 -2.93 -0.26
N ASP A 140 -2.31 -3.80 0.73
CA ASP A 140 -1.79 -5.17 0.56
C ASP A 140 -2.70 -6.02 -0.35
N THR A 141 -4.01 -5.84 -0.25
CA THR A 141 -4.96 -6.43 -1.20
C THR A 141 -4.77 -5.88 -2.60
N ALA A 142 -4.50 -4.58 -2.77
CA ALA A 142 -4.17 -4.01 -4.08
C ALA A 142 -2.88 -4.61 -4.67
N THR A 143 -1.88 -4.87 -3.85
CA THR A 143 -0.64 -5.55 -4.26
C THR A 143 -0.91 -6.97 -4.74
N SER A 144 -1.65 -7.77 -3.97
CA SER A 144 -2.01 -9.14 -4.38
C SER A 144 -2.89 -9.17 -5.63
N LEU A 145 -3.86 -8.26 -5.75
CA LEU A 145 -4.68 -8.12 -6.95
C LEU A 145 -3.83 -7.80 -8.19
N ASN A 146 -2.89 -6.86 -8.08
CA ASN A 146 -2.00 -6.52 -9.21
C ASN A 146 -1.12 -7.71 -9.60
N ASN A 147 -0.55 -8.42 -8.63
CA ASN A 147 0.33 -9.57 -8.93
C ASN A 147 -0.45 -10.71 -9.59
N LEU A 148 -1.65 -11.01 -9.10
CA LEU A 148 -2.53 -12.00 -9.72
C LEU A 148 -2.97 -11.57 -11.12
N ALA A 149 -3.25 -10.29 -11.32
CA ALA A 149 -3.57 -9.74 -12.64
C ALA A 149 -2.41 -9.91 -13.63
N ALA A 150 -1.19 -9.58 -13.21
CA ALA A 150 0.00 -9.74 -14.04
C ALA A 150 0.24 -11.20 -14.44
N LEU A 151 0.02 -12.15 -13.52
CA LEU A 151 0.11 -13.57 -13.85
C LEU A 151 -0.93 -14.00 -14.88
N TYR A 152 -2.18 -13.56 -14.72
CA TYR A 152 -3.21 -13.83 -15.72
C TYR A 152 -2.90 -13.19 -17.06
N ASP A 153 -2.34 -11.98 -17.08
CA ASP A 153 -1.91 -11.28 -18.29
C ASP A 153 -0.80 -12.06 -19.00
N THR A 154 0.24 -12.46 -18.27
CA THR A 154 1.33 -13.30 -18.79
C THR A 154 0.85 -14.64 -19.34
N LEU A 155 -0.21 -15.21 -18.77
CA LEU A 155 -0.87 -16.42 -19.25
C LEU A 155 -1.88 -16.18 -20.39
N GLY A 156 -2.01 -14.95 -20.89
CA GLY A 156 -2.95 -14.57 -21.96
C GLY A 156 -4.42 -14.48 -21.52
N ASN A 157 -4.70 -14.57 -20.22
CA ASN A 157 -6.05 -14.51 -19.65
C ASN A 157 -6.48 -13.07 -19.32
N TYR A 158 -6.54 -12.23 -20.36
CA TYR A 158 -6.83 -10.79 -20.22
C TYR A 158 -8.19 -10.51 -19.57
N LYS A 159 -9.19 -11.39 -19.78
CA LYS A 159 -10.52 -11.26 -19.18
C LYS A 159 -10.49 -11.37 -17.66
N LYS A 160 -9.58 -12.18 -17.09
CA LYS A 160 -9.39 -12.27 -15.63
C LYS A 160 -8.48 -11.15 -15.12
N ALA A 161 -7.47 -10.75 -15.88
CA ALA A 161 -6.50 -9.75 -15.45
C ALA A 161 -7.09 -8.32 -15.35
N GLU A 162 -7.84 -7.87 -16.37
CA GLU A 162 -8.36 -6.50 -16.43
C GLU A 162 -9.16 -6.04 -15.18
N PRO A 163 -10.17 -6.78 -14.69
CA PRO A 163 -10.93 -6.36 -13.51
C PRO A 163 -10.07 -6.30 -12.24
N LEU A 164 -9.05 -7.16 -12.13
CA LEU A 164 -8.14 -7.18 -10.99
C LEU A 164 -7.22 -5.96 -10.99
N TYR A 165 -6.67 -5.59 -12.15
CA TYR A 165 -5.90 -4.33 -12.28
C TYR A 165 -6.74 -3.11 -11.94
N ARG A 166 -7.96 -3.01 -12.48
CA ARG A 166 -8.87 -1.89 -12.20
C ARG A 166 -9.18 -1.78 -10.71
N ARG A 167 -9.44 -2.90 -10.04
CA ARG A 167 -9.69 -2.93 -8.60
C ARG A 167 -8.45 -2.51 -7.80
N ALA A 168 -7.27 -3.01 -8.16
CA ALA A 168 -6.02 -2.62 -7.51
C ALA A 168 -5.75 -1.10 -7.65
N ILE A 169 -5.95 -0.55 -8.85
CA ILE A 169 -5.82 0.90 -9.12
C ILE A 169 -6.82 1.69 -8.26
N GLN A 170 -8.08 1.27 -8.18
CA GLN A 170 -9.08 1.99 -7.39
C GLN A 170 -8.74 2.02 -5.90
N ILE A 171 -8.25 0.91 -5.36
CA ILE A 171 -7.77 0.85 -3.97
C ILE A 171 -6.60 1.82 -3.77
N ARG A 172 -5.63 1.83 -4.68
CA ARG A 172 -4.47 2.74 -4.62
C ARG A 172 -4.88 4.20 -4.74
N ILE A 173 -5.86 4.53 -5.58
CA ILE A 173 -6.44 5.88 -5.65
C ILE A 173 -7.05 6.29 -4.32
N ASN A 174 -7.82 5.41 -3.68
CA ASN A 174 -8.49 5.72 -2.42
C ASN A 174 -7.51 5.95 -1.26
N HIS A 175 -6.37 5.24 -1.26
CA HIS A 175 -5.37 5.35 -0.19
C HIS A 175 -4.30 6.42 -0.44
N PHE A 176 -3.82 6.51 -1.68
CA PHE A 176 -2.64 7.32 -2.00
C PHE A 176 -2.94 8.48 -2.96
N GLY A 177 -4.11 8.47 -3.60
CA GLY A 177 -4.48 9.44 -4.62
C GLY A 177 -4.05 9.04 -6.04
N ARG A 178 -4.57 9.77 -7.02
CA ARG A 178 -4.36 9.52 -8.46
C ARG A 178 -2.92 9.74 -8.92
N LYS A 179 -2.24 10.75 -8.35
CA LYS A 179 -0.86 11.13 -8.72
C LYS A 179 0.22 10.39 -7.92
N HIS A 180 -0.13 9.29 -7.25
CA HIS A 180 0.85 8.49 -6.52
C HIS A 180 1.62 7.55 -7.47
N PRO A 181 2.94 7.37 -7.30
CA PRO A 181 3.73 6.47 -8.14
C PRO A 181 3.16 5.05 -8.28
N LEU A 182 2.68 4.44 -7.19
CA LEU A 182 2.08 3.09 -7.25
C LEU A 182 0.78 3.03 -8.05
N THR A 183 0.00 4.13 -8.03
CA THR A 183 -1.20 4.25 -8.86
C THR A 183 -0.79 4.32 -10.33
N ALA A 184 0.21 5.15 -10.65
CA ALA A 184 0.72 5.30 -12.01
C ALA A 184 1.33 4.01 -12.58
N VAL A 185 2.11 3.26 -11.81
CA VAL A 185 2.62 1.96 -12.29
C VAL A 185 1.48 0.94 -12.46
N GLY A 186 0.46 0.95 -11.60
CA GLY A 186 -0.75 0.13 -11.82
C GLY A 186 -1.49 0.50 -13.11
N VAL A 187 -1.58 1.81 -13.41
CA VAL A 187 -2.15 2.32 -14.67
C VAL A 187 -1.31 1.90 -15.87
N ASN A 188 0.02 1.93 -15.77
CA ASN A 188 0.92 1.37 -16.80
C ASN A 188 0.64 -0.12 -17.05
N ASN A 189 0.51 -0.93 -16.00
CA ASN A 189 0.20 -2.36 -16.17
C ASN A 189 -1.15 -2.57 -16.91
N LEU A 190 -2.19 -1.79 -16.56
CA LEU A 190 -3.47 -1.84 -17.27
C LEU A 190 -3.33 -1.40 -18.74
N ALA A 191 -2.50 -0.38 -19.01
CA ALA A 191 -2.24 0.10 -20.36
C ALA A 191 -1.50 -0.96 -21.20
N THR A 192 -0.53 -1.66 -20.62
CA THR A 192 0.15 -2.82 -21.25
C THR A 192 -0.86 -3.90 -21.61
N LEU A 193 -1.75 -4.28 -20.69
CA LEU A 193 -2.82 -5.26 -20.97
C LEU A 193 -3.76 -4.81 -22.11
N LEU A 194 -4.04 -3.52 -22.23
CA LEU A 194 -4.84 -2.97 -23.34
C LEU A 194 -4.05 -2.98 -24.65
N TYR A 195 -2.74 -2.68 -24.60
CA TYR A 195 -1.83 -2.77 -25.73
C TYR A 195 -1.75 -4.20 -26.27
N GLU A 196 -1.61 -5.21 -25.41
CA GLU A 196 -1.58 -6.64 -25.80
C GLU A 196 -2.91 -7.08 -26.45
N GLN A 197 -4.02 -6.46 -26.05
CA GLN A 197 -5.33 -6.63 -26.70
C GLN A 197 -5.51 -5.79 -27.98
N LYS A 198 -4.47 -5.11 -28.46
CA LYS A 198 -4.48 -4.18 -29.61
C LYS A 198 -5.44 -2.99 -29.44
N LYS A 199 -5.82 -2.66 -28.21
CA LYS A 199 -6.67 -1.51 -27.87
C LYS A 199 -5.84 -0.23 -27.73
N TYR A 200 -5.03 0.09 -28.74
CA TYR A 200 -4.01 1.15 -28.67
C TYR A 200 -4.58 2.52 -28.30
N LYS A 201 -5.74 2.89 -28.87
CA LYS A 201 -6.44 4.16 -28.56
C LYS A 201 -6.79 4.31 -27.08
N GLN A 202 -6.98 3.21 -26.36
CA GLN A 202 -7.27 3.22 -24.92
C GLN A 202 -5.98 3.15 -24.08
N ALA A 203 -4.94 2.46 -24.57
CA ALA A 203 -3.66 2.31 -23.88
C ALA A 203 -2.84 3.62 -23.88
N GLU A 204 -2.79 4.33 -25.00
CA GLU A 204 -1.97 5.55 -25.17
C GLU A 204 -2.20 6.62 -24.07
N PRO A 205 -3.44 7.09 -23.80
CA PRO A 205 -3.65 8.11 -22.77
C PRO A 205 -3.29 7.60 -21.37
N LEU A 206 -3.41 6.30 -21.10
CA LEU A 206 -3.03 5.71 -19.81
C LEU A 206 -1.50 5.68 -19.65
N PHE A 207 -0.76 5.29 -20.68
CA PHE A 207 0.70 5.33 -20.66
C PHE A 207 1.22 6.77 -20.47
N LEU A 208 0.69 7.74 -21.24
CA LEU A 208 1.10 9.15 -21.12
C LEU A 208 0.80 9.72 -19.72
N ASN A 209 -0.37 9.39 -19.14
CA ASN A 209 -0.72 9.80 -17.78
C ASN A 209 0.25 9.20 -16.74
N ALA A 210 0.52 7.90 -16.84
CA ALA A 210 1.46 7.22 -15.96
C ALA A 210 2.87 7.84 -16.08
N LEU A 211 3.28 8.25 -17.29
CA LEU A 211 4.60 8.80 -17.56
C LEU A 211 4.77 10.14 -16.88
N SER A 212 3.79 11.03 -17.06
CA SER A 212 3.79 12.33 -16.40
C SER A 212 3.94 12.19 -14.88
N VAL A 213 3.18 11.28 -14.25
CA VAL A 213 3.23 11.08 -12.80
C VAL A 213 4.57 10.49 -12.35
N LEU A 214 5.06 9.45 -13.03
CA LEU A 214 6.30 8.78 -12.61
C LEU A 214 7.51 9.69 -12.79
N LYS A 215 7.60 10.42 -13.92
CA LYS A 215 8.64 11.42 -14.16
C LYS A 215 8.65 12.48 -13.07
N GLU A 216 7.48 13.04 -12.72
CA GLU A 216 7.35 14.09 -11.70
C GLU A 216 7.79 13.59 -10.31
N LYS A 217 7.46 12.34 -9.95
CA LYS A 217 7.63 11.85 -8.58
C LYS A 217 8.93 11.12 -8.31
N LEU A 218 9.58 10.57 -9.33
CA LEU A 218 10.71 9.65 -9.15
C LEU A 218 11.96 10.08 -9.90
N GLY A 219 11.84 11.07 -10.79
CA GLY A 219 12.91 11.47 -11.69
C GLY A 219 12.90 10.66 -12.99
N GLU A 220 13.69 11.13 -13.95
CA GLU A 220 13.72 10.56 -15.30
C GLU A 220 14.45 9.21 -15.33
N ASP A 221 15.49 9.04 -14.52
CA ASP A 221 16.32 7.81 -14.50
C ASP A 221 15.66 6.59 -13.83
N ASP A 222 14.46 6.74 -13.27
CA ASP A 222 13.79 5.62 -12.60
C ASP A 222 13.42 4.51 -13.60
N ALA A 223 13.69 3.26 -13.22
CA ALA A 223 13.45 2.10 -14.06
C ALA A 223 12.01 2.00 -14.58
N SER A 224 10.97 2.42 -13.83
CA SER A 224 9.60 2.41 -14.37
C SER A 224 9.37 3.49 -15.42
N VAL A 225 10.06 4.63 -15.35
CA VAL A 225 9.98 5.67 -16.38
C VAL A 225 10.59 5.12 -17.67
N ILE A 226 11.78 4.51 -17.59
CA ILE A 226 12.43 3.85 -18.72
C ILE A 226 11.50 2.80 -19.35
N THR A 227 10.97 1.87 -18.56
CA THR A 227 10.04 0.83 -19.05
C THR A 227 8.82 1.43 -19.75
N LEU A 228 8.30 2.54 -19.24
CA LEU A 228 7.12 3.18 -19.79
C LEU A 228 7.40 3.91 -21.11
N LEU A 229 8.57 4.53 -21.24
CA LEU A 229 9.03 5.10 -22.51
C LEU A 229 9.14 4.01 -23.58
N GLU A 230 9.66 2.83 -23.23
CA GLU A 230 9.70 1.67 -24.13
C GLU A 230 8.31 1.20 -24.54
N ASN A 231 7.38 1.10 -23.59
CA ASN A 231 5.99 0.73 -23.87
C ASN A 231 5.30 1.74 -24.82
N LEU A 232 5.57 3.04 -24.65
CA LEU A 232 5.07 4.09 -25.56
C LEU A 232 5.71 3.98 -26.94
N SER A 233 7.02 3.73 -27.01
CA SER A 233 7.71 3.51 -28.29
C SER A 233 7.09 2.36 -29.07
N ASP A 234 6.85 1.24 -28.40
CA ASP A 234 6.20 0.06 -28.99
C ASP A 234 4.76 0.35 -29.44
N LEU A 235 3.99 1.10 -28.64
CA LEU A 235 2.66 1.56 -29.04
C LEU A 235 2.70 2.42 -30.30
N TYR A 236 3.64 3.35 -30.39
CA TYR A 236 3.77 4.22 -31.55
C TYR A 236 4.24 3.49 -32.80
N ARG A 237 5.13 2.49 -32.67
CA ARG A 237 5.47 1.56 -33.76
C ARG A 237 4.23 0.81 -34.23
N ALA A 238 3.45 0.26 -33.31
CA ALA A 238 2.24 -0.52 -33.63
C ALA A 238 1.14 0.33 -34.28
N THR A 239 1.13 1.64 -34.05
CA THR A 239 0.15 2.60 -34.62
C THR A 239 0.68 3.34 -35.86
N ASN A 240 1.82 2.91 -36.42
CA ASN A 240 2.47 3.51 -37.60
C ASN A 240 2.83 4.99 -37.43
N ARG A 241 3.32 5.34 -36.24
CA ARG A 241 3.79 6.68 -35.84
C ARG A 241 5.30 6.61 -35.50
N PRO A 242 6.17 6.42 -36.51
CA PRO A 242 7.57 6.04 -36.29
C PRO A 242 8.41 7.16 -35.66
N LEU A 243 8.10 8.43 -35.95
CA LEU A 243 8.84 9.57 -35.39
C LEU A 243 8.65 9.67 -33.87
N GLU A 244 7.41 9.56 -33.40
CA GLU A 244 7.13 9.53 -31.97
C GLU A 244 7.75 8.30 -31.32
N ALA A 245 7.65 7.14 -31.97
CA ALA A 245 8.27 5.92 -31.47
C ALA A 245 9.78 6.05 -31.29
N GLU A 246 10.47 6.62 -32.26
CA GLU A 246 11.91 6.85 -32.22
C GLU A 246 12.28 7.84 -31.12
N SER A 247 11.52 8.93 -30.96
CA SER A 247 11.72 9.89 -29.87
C SER A 247 11.67 9.22 -28.49
N PHE A 248 10.66 8.39 -28.24
CA PHE A 248 10.55 7.68 -26.96
C PHE A 248 11.63 6.61 -26.77
N ALA A 249 12.03 5.91 -27.83
CA ALA A 249 13.11 4.91 -27.77
C ALA A 249 14.49 5.54 -27.50
N LEU A 250 14.78 6.67 -28.14
CA LEU A 250 16.02 7.40 -27.95
C LEU A 250 16.12 7.89 -26.51
N HIS A 251 15.06 8.51 -26.00
CA HIS A 251 14.98 8.98 -24.62
C HIS A 251 15.21 7.83 -23.62
N ALA A 252 14.57 6.67 -23.82
CA ALA A 252 14.79 5.51 -22.95
C ALA A 252 16.26 5.02 -22.96
N THR A 253 16.93 5.11 -24.11
CA THR A 253 18.34 4.72 -24.29
C THR A 253 19.29 5.72 -23.62
N GLU A 254 19.01 7.02 -23.77
CA GLU A 254 19.79 8.09 -23.15
C GLU A 254 19.81 7.96 -21.62
N MET A 255 18.66 7.75 -21.00
CA MET A 255 18.56 7.60 -19.53
C MET A 255 19.30 6.36 -19.01
N ARG A 256 19.29 5.24 -19.75
CA ARG A 256 20.07 4.05 -19.39
C ARG A 256 21.57 4.30 -19.40
N ASN A 257 22.05 5.06 -20.38
CA ASN A 257 23.47 5.36 -20.53
C ASN A 257 23.96 6.36 -19.48
N GLN A 258 23.12 7.32 -19.09
CA GLN A 258 23.42 8.28 -18.03
C GLN A 258 23.48 7.61 -16.64
N GLY A 259 22.52 6.74 -16.32
CA GLY A 259 22.53 6.00 -15.05
C GLY A 259 23.65 4.95 -14.91
N ALA A 260 24.29 4.54 -16.00
CA ALA A 260 25.47 3.66 -15.98
C ALA A 260 26.79 4.40 -15.74
N SER A 261 26.77 5.74 -15.78
CA SER A 261 27.94 6.61 -15.69
C SER A 261 28.10 7.30 -14.32
N SER A 262 27.20 7.03 -13.37
CA SER A 262 27.13 7.61 -12.01
C SER A 262 27.35 6.57 -10.93
#